data_AF-A0A0C3ANC1-F1
#
_entry.id   AF-A0A0C3ANC1-F1
#
_cell.length_a   1.000
_cell.length_b   1.000
_cell.length_c   1.000
_cell.angle_alpha   90.00
_cell.angle_beta   90.00
_cell.angle_gamma   90.00
#
_symmetry.space_group_name_H-M   'P 1'
#
loop_
_entity.id
_entity.type
_entity.pdbx_description
1 polymer ?
#
loop_
_entity_poly.entity_id
_entity_poly.type
_entity_poly.pdbx_seq_one_letter_code
_entity_poly.pdbx_strand_id
1 'polypeptide(L)'
;MASIQLFIQINNTWMPTLTIPVADCNRFSLKPLKWLRFLGYTIYGRDGYISARIGGRAVNYQSAVRGGSSYYFNSADEPRFLDTQCIADRTSDSGSTETCLDFGRDIRLRDGTCIVTDEPAHLCVAAHYYPHSKGSEFLSRVMQRRDGPSNLNNINDTRNALLLYGAIHQVFGVGEVAFLKTPNFALSDSDIPPSPGSICGPQTNASGRFILQHFKEQSSGVATMYYPHNQDARQPANTDDFPPPAVLDMWYGCAAVLRWGVAGTINEVRSSAGPYYYDIPSSEENSPGDDDLNGGNNLDRESLTPPKGKGKERAQSSRARGKEKEGRTQSGSHLNTMGEAMEILMLLWAHPRSGHRGDPSSTQEENDQSRDKVNTWLQAQ
;
A
#
# COMPACT_ATOMS: atom_id res chain seq x y z
N MET A 1 7.62 -9.31 25.46
CA MET A 1 6.32 -8.61 25.57
C MET A 1 5.20 -9.60 25.29
N ALA A 2 4.04 -9.47 25.93
CA ALA A 2 2.93 -10.37 25.68
C ALA A 2 2.28 -10.06 24.32
N SER A 3 1.95 -11.11 23.57
CA SER A 3 1.31 -11.02 22.25
C SER A 3 0.06 -11.88 22.19
N ILE A 4 -0.84 -11.57 21.27
CA ILE A 4 -1.98 -12.41 20.92
C ILE A 4 -1.76 -13.03 19.54
N GLN A 5 -2.52 -14.08 19.23
CA GLN A 5 -2.53 -14.69 17.91
C GLN A 5 -3.95 -14.63 17.32
N LEU A 6 -4.04 -14.23 16.05
CA LEU A 6 -5.26 -14.35 15.26
C LEU A 6 -5.12 -15.51 14.29
N PHE A 7 -6.04 -16.46 14.38
CA PHE A 7 -6.13 -17.63 13.51
C PHE A 7 -7.23 -17.44 12.47
N ILE A 8 -6.92 -17.86 11.25
CA ILE A 8 -7.87 -17.92 10.14
C ILE A 8 -7.86 -19.34 9.57
N GLN A 9 -9.01 -19.81 9.12
CA GLN A 9 -9.12 -21.10 8.45
C GLN A 9 -8.74 -20.97 6.98
N ILE A 10 -7.72 -21.73 6.56
CA ILE A 10 -7.23 -21.82 5.17
C ILE A 10 -7.20 -23.30 4.81
N ASN A 11 -7.85 -23.71 3.72
CA ASN A 11 -7.92 -25.12 3.30
C ASN A 11 -8.35 -26.05 4.45
N ASN A 12 -9.42 -25.67 5.16
CA ASN A 12 -9.96 -26.35 6.35
C ASN A 12 -9.03 -26.42 7.58
N THR A 13 -7.85 -25.79 7.54
CA THR A 13 -6.88 -25.80 8.64
C THR A 13 -6.82 -24.44 9.32
N TRP A 14 -6.87 -24.41 10.65
CA TRP A 14 -6.69 -23.18 11.43
C TRP A 14 -5.21 -22.84 11.54
N MET A 15 -4.81 -21.74 10.91
CA MET A 15 -3.41 -21.30 10.89
C MET A 15 -3.25 -19.97 11.64
N PRO A 16 -2.18 -19.80 12.44
CA PRO A 16 -1.89 -18.52 13.07
C PRO A 16 -1.50 -17.53 11.97
N THR A 17 -2.35 -16.55 11.69
CA THR A 17 -2.14 -15.59 10.60
C THR A 17 -1.40 -14.36 11.07
N LEU A 18 -1.77 -13.80 12.24
CA LEU A 18 -1.11 -12.64 12.84
C LEU A 18 -0.60 -12.95 14.24
N THR A 19 0.56 -12.40 14.60
CA THR A 19 1.07 -12.35 15.98
C THR A 19 1.27 -10.89 16.40
N ILE A 20 0.36 -10.37 17.23
CA ILE A 20 0.26 -8.93 17.51
C ILE A 20 0.62 -8.66 18.98
N PRO A 21 1.57 -7.75 19.27
CA PRO A 21 1.80 -7.30 20.63
C PRO A 21 0.55 -6.69 21.25
N VAL A 22 0.27 -6.99 22.53
CA VAL A 22 -0.90 -6.42 23.24
C VAL A 22 -0.86 -4.88 23.26
N ALA A 23 0.34 -4.29 23.34
CA ALA A 23 0.52 -2.85 23.28
C ALA A 23 0.00 -2.25 21.95
N ASP A 24 0.27 -2.90 20.81
CA ASP A 24 -0.24 -2.47 19.52
C ASP A 24 -1.78 -2.58 19.48
N CYS A 25 -2.36 -3.68 19.96
CA CYS A 25 -3.82 -3.83 20.03
C CYS A 25 -4.50 -2.65 20.76
N ASN A 26 -3.91 -2.19 21.88
CA ASN A 26 -4.44 -1.07 22.67
C ASN A 26 -4.14 0.31 22.05
N ARG A 27 -3.06 0.43 21.27
CA ARG A 27 -2.68 1.66 20.57
C ARG A 27 -3.63 1.98 19.41
N PHE A 28 -4.02 0.94 18.67
CA PHE A 28 -4.86 1.05 17.48
C PHE A 28 -6.35 1.26 17.76
N SER A 29 -6.85 0.83 18.92
CA SER A 29 -8.28 0.92 19.24
C SER A 29 -8.55 0.88 20.75
N LEU A 30 -9.56 1.63 21.17
CA LEU A 30 -10.14 1.56 22.52
C LEU A 30 -10.95 0.28 22.75
N LYS A 31 -11.30 -0.44 21.67
CA LYS A 31 -11.95 -1.77 21.68
C LYS A 31 -11.13 -2.77 20.86
N PRO A 32 -10.02 -3.27 21.42
CA PRO A 32 -9.06 -4.06 20.65
C PRO A 32 -9.63 -5.35 20.04
N LEU A 33 -10.65 -5.97 20.67
CA LEU A 33 -11.32 -7.16 20.10
C LEU A 33 -12.20 -6.83 18.89
N LYS A 34 -12.81 -5.63 18.82
CA LYS A 34 -13.51 -5.16 17.61
C LYS A 34 -12.51 -4.89 16.50
N TRP A 35 -11.38 -4.26 16.82
CA TRP A 35 -10.31 -4.02 15.86
C TRP A 35 -9.70 -5.33 15.35
N LEU A 36 -9.53 -6.33 16.22
CA LEU A 36 -9.07 -7.66 15.81
C LEU A 36 -10.09 -8.37 14.90
N ARG A 37 -11.40 -8.18 15.13
CA ARG A 37 -12.46 -8.62 14.20
C ARG A 37 -12.33 -7.93 12.84
N PHE A 38 -12.08 -6.62 12.84
CA PHE A 38 -11.84 -5.86 11.61
C PHE A 38 -10.64 -6.42 10.83
N LEU A 39 -9.51 -6.67 11.49
CA LEU A 39 -8.33 -7.30 10.86
C LEU A 39 -8.64 -8.69 10.27
N GLY A 40 -9.43 -9.50 10.98
CA GLY A 40 -9.86 -10.79 10.46
C GLY A 40 -10.65 -10.65 9.16
N TYR A 41 -11.57 -9.68 9.10
CA TYR A 41 -12.32 -9.37 7.88
C TYR A 41 -11.43 -8.84 6.76
N THR A 42 -10.48 -7.93 7.02
CA THR A 42 -9.65 -7.38 5.93
C THR A 42 -8.82 -8.48 5.27
N ILE A 43 -8.34 -9.44 6.06
CA ILE A 43 -7.60 -10.62 5.56
C ILE A 43 -8.53 -11.63 4.89
N TYR A 44 -9.63 -12.00 5.52
CA TYR A 44 -10.54 -13.04 5.05
C TYR A 44 -11.40 -12.60 3.86
N GLY A 45 -11.73 -11.31 3.79
CA GLY A 45 -12.57 -10.69 2.77
C GLY A 45 -14.08 -10.91 2.91
N ARG A 46 -14.53 -11.45 4.06
CA ARG A 46 -15.95 -11.64 4.39
C ARG A 46 -16.24 -11.26 5.83
N ASP A 47 -17.48 -10.85 6.06
CA ASP A 47 -17.98 -10.56 7.39
C ASP A 47 -17.91 -11.81 8.27
N GLY A 48 -17.62 -11.57 9.55
CA GLY A 48 -17.43 -12.66 10.49
C GLY A 48 -17.36 -12.16 11.93
N TYR A 49 -16.97 -13.04 12.83
CA TYR A 49 -16.76 -12.76 14.24
C TYR A 49 -15.51 -13.50 14.74
N ILE A 50 -14.98 -13.08 15.88
CA ILE A 50 -13.85 -13.76 16.52
C ILE A 50 -14.32 -14.51 17.76
N SER A 51 -13.71 -15.66 18.01
CA SER A 51 -13.99 -16.54 19.14
C SER A 51 -12.69 -16.90 19.87
N ALA A 52 -12.77 -17.29 21.14
CA ALA A 52 -11.60 -17.71 21.93
C ALA A 52 -11.21 -19.19 21.74
N ARG A 53 -11.98 -19.93 20.95
CA ARG A 53 -11.77 -21.36 20.63
C ARG A 53 -12.39 -21.68 19.27
N ILE A 54 -11.86 -22.67 18.56
CA ILE A 54 -12.39 -23.13 17.27
C ILE A 54 -13.88 -23.47 17.40
N GLY A 55 -14.73 -22.92 16.50
CA GLY A 55 -16.17 -23.10 16.52
C GLY A 55 -16.87 -22.52 17.77
N GLY A 56 -16.18 -21.69 18.54
CA GLY A 56 -16.72 -21.02 19.72
C GLY A 56 -17.71 -19.92 19.37
N ARG A 57 -18.42 -19.43 20.39
CA ARG A 57 -19.25 -18.23 20.27
C ARG A 57 -18.37 -16.98 20.13
N ALA A 58 -18.96 -15.91 19.60
CA ALA A 58 -18.31 -14.61 19.57
C ALA A 58 -17.84 -14.19 20.97
N VAL A 59 -16.65 -13.60 21.03
CA VAL A 59 -16.13 -13.00 22.27
C VAL A 59 -16.97 -11.80 22.68
N ASN A 60 -16.91 -11.43 23.96
CA ASN A 60 -17.42 -10.12 24.39
C ASN A 60 -16.48 -9.03 23.86
N TYR A 61 -16.94 -8.29 22.87
CA TYR A 61 -16.19 -7.20 22.22
C TYR A 61 -15.89 -5.99 23.12
N GLN A 62 -16.49 -5.93 24.31
CA GLN A 62 -16.19 -4.90 25.31
C GLN A 62 -15.02 -5.28 26.22
N SER A 63 -14.57 -6.54 26.18
CA SER A 63 -13.47 -7.02 27.00
C SER A 63 -12.11 -6.56 26.46
N ALA A 64 -11.14 -6.45 27.36
CA ALA A 64 -9.73 -6.27 27.00
C ALA A 64 -9.16 -7.54 26.33
N VAL A 65 -8.15 -7.35 25.47
CA VAL A 65 -7.31 -8.44 24.97
C VAL A 65 -6.42 -8.97 26.09
N ARG A 66 -6.18 -10.28 26.10
CA ARG A 66 -5.32 -10.93 27.10
C ARG A 66 -4.08 -11.48 26.41
N GLY A 67 -2.90 -11.07 26.86
CA GLY A 67 -1.63 -11.60 26.36
C GLY A 67 -1.55 -13.13 26.46
N GLY A 68 -0.99 -13.76 25.43
CA GLY A 68 -0.93 -15.22 25.28
C GLY A 68 -2.21 -15.86 24.75
N SER A 69 -3.26 -15.07 24.46
CA SER A 69 -4.52 -15.63 23.94
C SER A 69 -4.49 -15.86 22.44
N SER A 70 -5.20 -16.91 22.02
CA SER A 70 -5.50 -17.21 20.63
C SER A 70 -6.96 -16.83 20.33
N TYR A 71 -7.17 -16.13 19.23
CA TYR A 71 -8.49 -15.78 18.71
C TYR A 71 -8.67 -16.38 17.32
N TYR A 72 -9.87 -16.85 17.02
CA TYR A 72 -10.20 -17.52 15.75
C TYR A 72 -11.27 -16.71 15.02
N PHE A 73 -10.96 -16.25 13.81
CA PHE A 73 -11.92 -15.55 12.95
C PHE A 73 -12.81 -16.56 12.22
N ASN A 74 -14.10 -16.50 12.46
CA ASN A 74 -15.11 -17.36 11.85
C ASN A 74 -15.97 -16.51 10.91
N SER A 75 -16.17 -17.01 9.70
CA SER A 75 -17.16 -16.52 8.73
C SER A 75 -18.02 -17.69 8.28
N ALA A 76 -19.26 -17.42 7.89
CA ALA A 76 -20.14 -18.42 7.27
C ALA A 76 -19.89 -18.53 5.75
N ASP A 77 -19.27 -17.52 5.16
CA ASP A 77 -19.06 -17.40 3.72
C ASP A 77 -17.68 -17.94 3.32
N GLU A 78 -17.54 -18.29 2.04
CA GLU A 78 -16.26 -18.69 1.47
C GLU A 78 -15.23 -17.55 1.51
N PRO A 79 -13.96 -17.83 1.86
CA PRO A 79 -12.94 -16.80 1.96
C PRO A 79 -12.66 -16.12 0.63
N ARG A 80 -12.51 -14.80 0.71
CA ARG A 80 -12.05 -13.92 -0.36
C ARG A 80 -10.75 -13.23 0.04
N PHE A 81 -9.75 -14.08 0.31
CA PHE A 81 -8.48 -13.67 0.88
C PHE A 81 -7.83 -12.46 0.20
N LEU A 82 -7.17 -11.61 0.98
CA LEU A 82 -6.40 -10.49 0.46
C LEU A 82 -5.22 -10.95 -0.41
N ASP A 83 -4.77 -10.07 -1.29
CA ASP A 83 -3.47 -10.24 -1.94
C ASP A 83 -2.36 -9.75 -1.00
N THR A 84 -1.59 -10.69 -0.45
CA THR A 84 -0.47 -10.37 0.45
C THR A 84 0.66 -9.58 -0.22
N GLN A 85 0.67 -9.50 -1.56
CA GLN A 85 1.64 -8.76 -2.37
C GLN A 85 1.06 -7.46 -2.95
N CYS A 86 -0.10 -7.00 -2.45
CA CYS A 86 -0.73 -5.76 -2.90
C CYS A 86 0.17 -4.53 -2.73
N ILE A 87 0.99 -4.49 -1.66
CA ILE A 87 1.94 -3.40 -1.37
C ILE A 87 3.27 -3.59 -2.11
N ALA A 88 3.59 -4.84 -2.49
CA ALA A 88 4.82 -5.15 -3.21
C ALA A 88 4.77 -4.61 -4.65
N ASP A 89 5.95 -4.44 -5.25
CA ASP A 89 6.14 -4.05 -6.65
C ASP A 89 5.88 -2.58 -6.99
N ARG A 90 6.04 -1.65 -6.04
CA ARG A 90 6.12 -0.23 -6.37
C ARG A 90 7.42 0.07 -7.12
N THR A 91 7.38 -0.04 -8.45
CA THR A 91 8.20 0.83 -9.29
C THR A 91 7.57 2.21 -9.20
N SER A 92 8.28 3.17 -8.63
CA SER A 92 7.93 4.57 -8.80
C SER A 92 7.97 4.85 -10.30
N ASP A 93 6.81 4.84 -10.96
CA ASP A 93 6.71 5.20 -12.37
C ASP A 93 7.05 6.70 -12.47
N SER A 94 8.33 6.99 -12.64
CA SER A 94 8.82 8.26 -13.17
C SER A 94 8.69 8.32 -14.69
N GLY A 95 8.14 7.26 -15.32
CA GLY A 95 7.84 7.20 -16.74
C GLY A 95 6.58 7.99 -17.05
N SER A 96 6.75 9.23 -17.49
CA SER A 96 5.69 10.11 -17.96
C SER A 96 5.05 9.57 -19.25
N THR A 97 4.09 8.67 -19.14
CA THR A 97 3.06 8.53 -20.18
C THR A 97 2.03 9.66 -19.99
N GLU A 98 1.47 10.19 -21.07
CA GLU A 98 0.56 11.35 -21.02
C GLU A 98 -0.64 11.13 -20.06
N THR A 99 -1.11 9.89 -19.92
CA THR A 99 -2.19 9.51 -19.01
C THR A 99 -1.83 9.66 -17.51
N CYS A 100 -0.55 9.70 -17.16
CA CYS A 100 -0.08 9.87 -15.78
C CYS A 100 -0.13 11.33 -15.30
N LEU A 101 0.05 12.30 -16.22
CA LEU A 101 0.03 13.74 -15.88
C LEU A 101 -1.37 14.21 -15.48
N ASP A 102 -2.40 13.69 -16.15
CA ASP A 102 -3.79 14.04 -15.83
C ASP A 102 -4.20 13.51 -14.45
N PHE A 103 -3.81 12.28 -14.12
CA PHE A 103 -4.12 11.68 -12.82
C PHE A 103 -3.61 12.51 -11.62
N GLY A 104 -2.34 12.91 -11.65
CA GLY A 104 -1.75 13.70 -10.56
C GLY A 104 -2.43 15.07 -10.42
N ARG A 105 -2.82 15.69 -11.55
CA ARG A 105 -3.57 16.94 -11.57
C ARG A 105 -4.97 16.76 -10.97
N ASP A 106 -5.67 15.69 -11.33
CA ASP A 106 -7.05 15.44 -10.89
C ASP A 106 -7.10 15.16 -9.38
N ILE A 107 -6.12 14.42 -8.84
CA ILE A 107 -5.97 14.23 -7.39
C ILE A 107 -5.68 15.56 -6.69
N ARG A 108 -4.81 16.42 -7.25
CA ARG A 108 -4.55 17.76 -6.69
C ARG A 108 -5.78 18.65 -6.72
N LEU A 109 -6.60 18.55 -7.77
CA LEU A 109 -7.84 19.31 -7.89
C LEU A 109 -8.88 18.83 -6.86
N ARG A 110 -9.02 17.52 -6.67
CA ARG A 110 -9.95 16.92 -5.71
C ARG A 110 -9.54 17.23 -4.26
N ASP A 111 -8.27 17.00 -3.93
CA ASP A 111 -7.79 17.07 -2.55
C ASP A 111 -7.31 18.47 -2.16
N GLY A 112 -6.76 19.27 -3.08
CA GLY A 112 -6.29 20.65 -2.86
C GLY A 112 -4.96 20.76 -2.08
N THR A 113 -4.87 20.10 -0.94
CA THR A 113 -3.69 20.03 -0.05
C THR A 113 -3.49 18.60 0.43
N CYS A 114 -2.38 18.31 1.11
CA CYS A 114 -2.19 17.04 1.81
C CYS A 114 -3.38 16.77 2.73
N ILE A 115 -4.02 15.62 2.58
CA ILE A 115 -5.20 15.29 3.39
C ILE A 115 -4.90 15.10 4.88
N VAL A 116 -3.62 14.93 5.26
CA VAL A 116 -3.20 14.70 6.65
C VAL A 116 -2.66 15.98 7.29
N THR A 117 -1.80 16.71 6.58
CA THR A 117 -0.98 17.80 7.15
C THR A 117 -1.39 19.20 6.65
N ASP A 118 -2.34 19.29 5.73
CA ASP A 118 -2.68 20.52 4.99
C ASP A 118 -1.54 21.14 4.14
N GLU A 119 -0.43 20.43 3.98
CA GLU A 119 0.69 20.94 3.19
C GLU A 119 0.27 21.27 1.76
N PRO A 120 0.79 22.35 1.16
CA PRO A 120 0.46 22.75 -0.20
C PRO A 120 0.65 21.63 -1.22
N ALA A 121 -0.24 21.55 -2.22
CA ALA A 121 -0.21 20.51 -3.23
C ALA A 121 1.17 20.31 -3.89
N HIS A 122 1.94 21.38 -4.14
CA HIS A 122 3.25 21.28 -4.80
C HIS A 122 4.30 20.51 -3.97
N LEU A 123 4.09 20.34 -2.67
CA LEU A 123 4.90 19.50 -1.78
C LEU A 123 4.34 18.07 -1.63
N CYS A 124 3.25 17.78 -2.32
CA CYS A 124 2.52 16.52 -2.21
C CYS A 124 2.61 15.69 -3.49
N VAL A 125 2.37 14.39 -3.32
CA VAL A 125 2.38 13.37 -4.37
C VAL A 125 1.06 12.61 -4.34
N ALA A 126 0.53 12.31 -5.52
CA ALA A 126 -0.63 11.43 -5.66
C ALA A 126 -0.21 9.99 -5.34
N ALA A 127 -0.67 9.51 -4.20
CA ALA A 127 -0.33 8.23 -3.62
C ALA A 127 -1.39 7.19 -3.98
N HIS A 128 -1.10 6.38 -5.00
CA HIS A 128 -1.89 5.19 -5.31
C HIS A 128 -1.94 4.21 -4.13
N TYR A 129 -3.12 3.68 -3.82
CA TYR A 129 -3.31 2.46 -3.03
C TYR A 129 -2.76 1.29 -3.82
N TYR A 130 -3.41 0.86 -4.89
CA TYR A 130 -2.85 -0.17 -5.76
C TYR A 130 -1.83 0.45 -6.71
N PRO A 131 -0.56 0.03 -6.69
CA PRO A 131 0.47 0.60 -7.55
C PRO A 131 0.11 0.50 -9.03
N HIS A 132 0.53 1.49 -9.81
CA HIS A 132 0.32 1.50 -11.26
C HIS A 132 0.81 0.21 -11.95
N SER A 133 1.92 -0.35 -11.46
CA SER A 133 2.52 -1.61 -11.91
C SER A 133 1.62 -2.85 -11.80
N LYS A 134 0.57 -2.83 -10.96
CA LYS A 134 -0.41 -3.92 -10.88
C LYS A 134 -1.42 -3.89 -12.03
N GLY A 135 -1.63 -2.73 -12.65
CA GLY A 135 -2.53 -2.55 -13.79
C GLY A 135 -4.02 -2.54 -13.46
N SER A 136 -4.80 -2.08 -14.42
CA SER A 136 -6.27 -1.90 -14.33
C SER A 136 -7.05 -3.21 -14.15
N GLU A 137 -6.53 -4.30 -14.75
CA GLU A 137 -7.16 -5.62 -14.62
C GLU A 137 -7.10 -6.14 -13.18
N PHE A 138 -5.96 -5.99 -12.51
CA PHE A 138 -5.80 -6.33 -11.09
C PHE A 138 -6.81 -5.57 -10.23
N LEU A 139 -6.92 -4.25 -10.40
CA LEU A 139 -7.88 -3.42 -9.67
C LEU A 139 -9.32 -3.90 -9.87
N SER A 140 -9.69 -4.19 -11.12
CA SER A 140 -11.03 -4.69 -11.47
C SER A 140 -11.36 -5.99 -10.73
N ARG A 141 -10.40 -6.93 -10.68
CA ARG A 141 -10.54 -8.21 -9.95
C ARG A 141 -10.67 -7.98 -8.45
N VAL A 142 -9.89 -7.05 -7.89
CA VAL A 142 -10.01 -6.69 -6.47
C VAL A 142 -11.39 -6.14 -6.16
N MET A 143 -11.92 -5.22 -6.98
CA MET A 143 -13.27 -4.68 -6.78
C MET A 143 -14.34 -5.75 -6.90
N GLN A 144 -14.27 -6.60 -7.93
CA GLN A 144 -15.21 -7.72 -8.09
C GLN A 144 -15.17 -8.67 -6.88
N ARG A 145 -13.98 -9.01 -6.39
CA ARG A 145 -13.81 -9.96 -5.28
C ARG A 145 -14.14 -9.34 -3.93
N ARG A 146 -13.98 -8.04 -3.75
CA ARG A 146 -14.27 -7.36 -2.47
C ARG A 146 -15.63 -6.69 -2.42
N ASP A 147 -16.53 -7.05 -3.34
CA ASP A 147 -17.85 -6.41 -3.49
C ASP A 147 -17.75 -4.88 -3.57
N GLY A 148 -16.68 -4.40 -4.18
CA GLY A 148 -16.40 -3.00 -4.47
C GLY A 148 -17.19 -2.50 -5.68
N PRO A 149 -17.15 -1.19 -5.95
CA PRO A 149 -17.86 -0.60 -7.08
C PRO A 149 -17.34 -1.12 -8.42
N SER A 150 -18.24 -1.60 -9.27
CA SER A 150 -17.89 -2.19 -10.59
C SER A 150 -17.30 -1.18 -11.58
N ASN A 151 -17.52 0.12 -11.36
CA ASN A 151 -16.99 1.18 -12.21
C ASN A 151 -15.57 1.63 -11.80
N LEU A 152 -14.94 1.02 -10.78
CA LEU A 152 -13.54 1.27 -10.42
C LEU A 152 -12.65 0.24 -11.09
N ASN A 153 -12.35 0.44 -12.37
CA ASN A 153 -11.64 -0.51 -13.22
C ASN A 153 -10.39 0.08 -13.90
N ASN A 154 -10.05 1.34 -13.64
CA ASN A 154 -8.85 1.99 -14.15
C ASN A 154 -7.86 2.21 -13.00
N ILE A 155 -6.61 1.77 -13.15
CA ILE A 155 -5.59 1.92 -12.12
C ILE A 155 -5.29 3.40 -11.78
N ASN A 156 -5.48 4.29 -12.76
CA ASN A 156 -5.37 5.75 -12.63
C ASN A 156 -6.72 6.42 -12.30
N ASP A 157 -7.71 5.67 -11.79
CA ASP A 157 -8.92 6.27 -11.24
C ASP A 157 -8.59 7.04 -9.95
N THR A 158 -9.16 8.23 -9.77
CA THR A 158 -8.87 9.08 -8.61
C THR A 158 -9.23 8.40 -7.30
N ARG A 159 -10.22 7.50 -7.29
CA ARG A 159 -10.63 6.70 -6.13
C ARG A 159 -9.59 5.66 -5.73
N ASN A 160 -8.54 5.42 -6.53
CA ASN A 160 -7.39 4.60 -6.16
C ASN A 160 -6.25 5.42 -5.52
N ALA A 161 -6.42 6.71 -5.20
CA ALA A 161 -5.33 7.49 -4.60
C ALA A 161 -5.75 8.61 -3.66
N LEU A 162 -4.75 9.13 -2.96
CA LEU A 162 -4.82 10.29 -2.07
C LEU A 162 -3.67 11.26 -2.36
N LEU A 163 -3.86 12.55 -2.10
CA LEU A 163 -2.77 13.52 -2.09
C LEU A 163 -2.06 13.52 -0.72
N LEU A 164 -0.81 13.05 -0.70
CA LEU A 164 -0.01 12.92 0.53
C LEU A 164 1.27 13.77 0.46
N TYR A 165 1.65 14.37 1.58
CA TYR A 165 2.97 14.97 1.75
C TYR A 165 4.07 13.94 1.49
N GLY A 166 5.19 14.36 0.89
CA GLY A 166 6.26 13.48 0.43
C GLY A 166 6.74 12.46 1.48
N ALA A 167 6.90 12.87 2.75
CA ALA A 167 7.33 11.96 3.82
C ALA A 167 6.27 10.89 4.13
N ILE A 168 4.99 11.27 4.18
CA ILE A 168 3.87 10.32 4.41
C ILE A 168 3.75 9.37 3.22
N HIS A 169 3.90 9.88 1.99
CA HIS A 169 3.86 9.07 0.78
C HIS A 169 4.90 7.94 0.79
N GLN A 170 6.12 8.22 1.25
CA GLN A 170 7.18 7.21 1.37
C GLN A 170 6.79 6.07 2.33
N VAL A 171 6.38 6.41 3.57
CA VAL A 171 6.00 5.40 4.57
C VAL A 171 4.69 4.70 4.22
N PHE A 172 3.78 5.39 3.54
CA PHE A 172 2.57 4.79 2.97
C PHE A 172 2.97 3.76 1.92
N GLY A 173 3.83 4.11 0.97
CA GLY A 173 4.25 3.22 -0.12
C GLY A 173 4.87 1.89 0.33
N VAL A 174 5.44 1.84 1.54
CA VAL A 174 6.02 0.61 2.13
C VAL A 174 5.11 -0.07 3.16
N GLY A 175 3.87 0.39 3.32
CA GLY A 175 2.88 -0.21 4.24
C GLY A 175 3.17 0.03 5.72
N GLU A 176 3.99 1.02 6.06
CA GLU A 176 4.23 1.40 7.47
C GLU A 176 3.08 2.22 8.04
N VAL A 177 2.24 2.80 7.17
CA VAL A 177 0.99 3.46 7.53
C VAL A 177 -0.17 2.97 6.66
N ALA A 178 -1.37 3.01 7.21
CA ALA A 178 -2.61 2.84 6.46
C ALA A 178 -3.70 3.76 7.00
N PHE A 179 -4.76 3.92 6.21
CA PHE A 179 -5.94 4.68 6.60
C PHE A 179 -7.08 3.76 7.01
N LEU A 180 -7.71 4.07 8.14
CA LEU A 180 -8.90 3.41 8.65
C LEU A 180 -10.10 4.34 8.46
N LYS A 181 -11.18 3.84 7.87
CA LYS A 181 -12.47 4.56 7.86
C LYS A 181 -13.39 3.99 8.93
N THR A 182 -14.04 4.86 9.70
CA THR A 182 -15.11 4.53 10.64
C THR A 182 -16.35 5.42 10.37
N PRO A 183 -17.57 4.96 10.69
CA PRO A 183 -17.89 3.60 11.07
C PRO A 183 -17.62 2.61 9.94
N ASN A 184 -17.28 1.37 10.29
CA ASN A 184 -17.22 0.22 9.40
C ASN A 184 -17.95 -0.97 10.04
N PHE A 185 -17.91 -2.15 9.42
CA PHE A 185 -18.68 -3.31 9.88
C PHE A 185 -18.37 -3.76 11.33
N ALA A 186 -17.20 -3.40 11.87
CA ALA A 186 -16.75 -3.80 13.20
C ALA A 186 -16.53 -2.63 14.17
N LEU A 187 -16.16 -1.45 13.68
CA LEU A 187 -15.72 -0.31 14.47
C LEU A 187 -16.64 0.90 14.26
N SER A 188 -16.97 1.56 15.36
CA SER A 188 -17.55 2.90 15.39
C SER A 188 -16.46 3.96 15.61
N ASP A 189 -16.79 5.23 15.39
CA ASP A 189 -15.86 6.35 15.59
C ASP A 189 -15.32 6.43 17.02
N SER A 190 -16.14 6.05 18.00
CA SER A 190 -15.80 6.04 19.43
C SER A 190 -14.91 4.86 19.84
N ASP A 191 -14.74 3.86 18.97
CA ASP A 191 -13.85 2.73 19.23
C ASP A 191 -12.38 3.05 18.92
N ILE A 192 -12.09 4.21 18.32
CA ILE A 192 -10.74 4.68 17.98
C ILE A 192 -10.39 5.88 18.86
N PRO A 193 -9.16 5.99 19.40
CA PRO A 193 -8.75 7.18 20.15
C PRO A 193 -9.02 8.47 19.37
N PRO A 194 -9.36 9.57 20.06
CA PRO A 194 -9.54 10.86 19.40
C PRO A 194 -8.23 11.30 18.73
N SER A 195 -8.35 12.10 17.68
CA SER A 195 -7.19 12.70 17.02
C SER A 195 -6.36 13.50 18.05
N PRO A 196 -5.04 13.28 18.14
CA PRO A 196 -4.19 13.99 19.10
C PRO A 196 -3.93 15.45 18.71
N GLY A 197 -4.21 15.84 17.45
CA GLY A 197 -4.09 17.20 16.94
C GLY A 197 -5.41 17.72 16.38
N SER A 198 -5.47 19.04 16.19
CA SER A 198 -6.52 19.68 15.40
C SER A 198 -6.57 19.05 14.01
N ILE A 199 -7.77 18.80 13.48
CA ILE A 199 -7.84 18.36 12.09
C ILE A 199 -7.42 19.51 11.19
N CYS A 200 -6.51 19.20 10.27
CA CYS A 200 -6.04 20.09 9.22
C CYS A 200 -7.16 20.41 8.22
N GLY A 201 -7.43 21.69 8.03
CA GLY A 201 -8.40 22.21 7.06
C GLY A 201 -9.87 22.20 7.52
N PRO A 202 -10.78 22.82 6.73
CA PRO A 202 -12.20 22.83 7.02
C PRO A 202 -12.74 21.40 6.99
N GLN A 203 -13.34 20.97 8.10
CA GLN A 203 -14.05 19.70 8.15
C GLN A 203 -15.25 19.77 7.23
N THR A 204 -15.35 18.78 6.36
CA THR A 204 -16.57 18.57 5.59
C THR A 204 -17.57 17.84 6.47
N ASN A 205 -18.86 17.98 6.19
CA ASN A 205 -19.91 17.24 6.89
C ASN A 205 -19.92 15.73 6.53
N ALA A 206 -18.77 15.18 6.12
CA ALA A 206 -18.64 13.77 5.79
C ALA A 206 -18.96 12.92 7.01
N SER A 207 -19.76 11.87 6.80
CA SER A 207 -20.10 10.94 7.86
C SER A 207 -18.88 10.10 8.25
N GLY A 208 -18.53 10.14 9.54
CA GLY A 208 -17.51 9.28 10.12
C GLY A 208 -16.08 9.82 10.00
N ARG A 209 -15.11 9.05 10.53
CA ARG A 209 -13.70 9.46 10.59
C ARG A 209 -12.87 8.73 9.54
N PHE A 210 -11.85 9.41 9.03
CA PHE A 210 -10.81 8.83 8.17
C PHE A 210 -9.46 9.06 8.84
N ILE A 211 -8.78 7.98 9.23
CA ILE A 211 -7.79 8.02 10.31
C ILE A 211 -6.47 7.43 9.84
N LEU A 212 -5.38 8.18 9.94
CA LEU A 212 -4.03 7.67 9.69
C LEU A 212 -3.53 6.84 10.87
N GLN A 213 -3.09 5.61 10.62
CA GLN A 213 -2.52 4.73 11.64
C GLN A 213 -1.16 4.16 11.22
N HIS A 214 -0.18 4.32 12.11
CA HIS A 214 1.19 3.79 11.99
C HIS A 214 1.32 2.35 12.50
N PHE A 215 1.67 1.42 11.62
CA PHE A 215 1.95 0.00 11.92
C PHE A 215 3.34 -0.23 12.49
N LYS A 216 4.30 0.59 12.08
CA LYS A 216 5.59 0.66 12.72
C LYS A 216 5.53 1.64 13.88
N GLU A 217 6.10 1.25 15.01
CA GLU A 217 6.30 2.20 16.11
C GLU A 217 7.27 3.27 15.62
N GLN A 218 6.80 4.50 15.55
CA GLN A 218 7.65 5.62 15.19
C GLN A 218 8.59 5.84 16.37
N SER A 219 9.90 5.75 16.13
CA SER A 219 10.88 6.31 17.06
C SER A 219 10.53 7.78 17.26
N SER A 220 10.48 8.23 18.52
CA SER A 220 10.18 9.62 18.90
C SER A 220 10.98 10.58 18.03
N GLY A 221 10.31 11.20 17.06
CA GLY A 221 10.96 11.89 15.96
C GLY A 221 10.01 12.87 15.29
N VAL A 222 10.56 13.70 14.42
CA VAL A 222 9.85 14.83 13.83
C VAL A 222 8.59 14.39 13.07
N ALA A 223 8.61 13.22 12.43
CA ALA A 223 7.45 12.58 11.82
C ALA A 223 6.24 12.44 12.77
N THR A 224 6.46 12.01 14.02
CA THR A 224 5.40 11.85 15.02
C THR A 224 4.73 13.16 15.38
N MET A 225 5.44 14.28 15.23
CA MET A 225 4.95 15.61 15.54
C MET A 225 4.01 16.15 14.46
N TYR A 226 4.27 15.84 13.19
CA TYR A 226 3.49 16.37 12.07
C TYR A 226 2.29 15.50 11.66
N TYR A 227 2.38 14.18 11.83
CA TYR A 227 1.30 13.25 11.46
C TYR A 227 1.22 12.10 12.47
N PRO A 228 0.80 12.38 13.71
CA PRO A 228 0.78 11.41 14.79
C PRO A 228 -0.16 10.22 14.50
N HIS A 229 0.04 9.12 15.23
CA HIS A 229 -0.87 7.97 15.19
C HIS A 229 -2.28 8.37 15.64
N ASN A 230 -3.28 7.89 14.90
CA ASN A 230 -4.70 8.26 15.02
C ASN A 230 -5.01 9.71 14.59
N GLN A 231 -4.14 10.37 13.81
CA GLN A 231 -4.46 11.65 13.19
C GLN A 231 -5.64 11.50 12.23
N ASP A 232 -6.68 12.33 12.43
CA ASP A 232 -7.78 12.40 11.48
C ASP A 232 -7.32 13.12 10.20
N ALA A 233 -7.56 12.47 9.06
CA ALA A 233 -7.33 12.99 7.73
C ALA A 233 -8.63 13.62 7.18
N ARG A 234 -8.46 14.67 6.40
CA ARG A 234 -9.55 15.37 5.73
C ARG A 234 -10.21 14.47 4.69
N GLN A 235 -11.53 14.52 4.66
CA GLN A 235 -12.35 13.90 3.62
C GLN A 235 -12.95 14.99 2.73
N PRO A 236 -13.08 14.76 1.42
CA PRO A 236 -13.86 15.64 0.55
C PRO A 236 -15.34 15.61 0.97
N ALA A 237 -16.06 16.70 0.66
CA ALA A 237 -17.48 16.80 0.98
C ALA A 237 -18.31 15.79 0.17
N ASN A 238 -17.89 15.55 -1.07
CA ASN A 238 -18.39 14.44 -1.88
C ASN A 238 -17.42 13.25 -1.75
N THR A 239 -17.91 12.14 -1.20
CA THR A 239 -17.12 10.91 -1.06
C THR A 239 -17.24 9.96 -2.25
N ASP A 240 -18.04 10.29 -3.27
CA ASP A 240 -18.22 9.44 -4.46
C ASP A 240 -16.92 9.27 -5.24
N ASP A 241 -16.09 10.31 -5.27
CA ASP A 241 -14.76 10.31 -5.88
C ASP A 241 -13.64 9.98 -4.88
N PHE A 242 -13.98 9.52 -3.67
CA PHE A 242 -13.02 9.14 -2.64
C PHE A 242 -12.80 7.62 -2.63
N PRO A 243 -11.65 7.12 -2.14
CA PRO A 243 -11.41 5.68 -2.09
C PRO A 243 -12.52 4.90 -1.37
N PRO A 244 -13.13 3.90 -2.02
CA PRO A 244 -14.21 3.14 -1.43
C PRO A 244 -13.66 2.17 -0.38
N PRO A 245 -14.50 1.67 0.55
CA PRO A 245 -14.08 0.78 1.63
C PRO A 245 -13.27 -0.43 1.17
N ALA A 246 -13.62 -1.06 0.04
CA ALA A 246 -12.89 -2.20 -0.50
C ALA A 246 -11.39 -1.91 -0.75
N VAL A 247 -11.05 -0.70 -1.21
CA VAL A 247 -9.66 -0.25 -1.43
C VAL A 247 -8.95 -0.05 -0.09
N LEU A 248 -9.60 0.67 0.82
CA LEU A 248 -9.07 1.01 2.15
C LEU A 248 -8.81 -0.25 2.98
N ASP A 249 -9.80 -1.13 3.06
CA ASP A 249 -9.79 -2.35 3.86
C ASP A 249 -8.73 -3.33 3.37
N MET A 250 -8.61 -3.49 2.05
CA MET A 250 -7.57 -4.33 1.45
C MET A 250 -6.17 -3.82 1.82
N TRP A 251 -5.91 -2.52 1.64
CA TRP A 251 -4.62 -1.92 1.96
C TRP A 251 -4.29 -2.03 3.45
N TYR A 252 -5.28 -1.75 4.31
CA TYR A 252 -5.13 -1.86 5.76
C TYR A 252 -4.80 -3.29 6.19
N GLY A 253 -5.48 -4.30 5.60
CA GLY A 253 -5.16 -5.70 5.81
C GLY A 253 -3.75 -6.07 5.37
N CYS A 254 -3.30 -5.55 4.23
CA CYS A 254 -1.94 -5.79 3.73
C CYS A 254 -0.88 -5.17 4.64
N ALA A 255 -1.09 -3.95 5.14
CA ALA A 255 -0.20 -3.32 6.12
C ALA A 255 -0.11 -4.13 7.42
N ALA A 256 -1.25 -4.66 7.90
CA ALA A 256 -1.29 -5.53 9.08
C ALA A 256 -0.53 -6.85 8.86
N VAL A 257 -0.71 -7.49 7.70
CA VAL A 257 -0.01 -8.72 7.33
C VAL A 257 1.49 -8.49 7.17
N LEU A 258 1.89 -7.38 6.54
CA LEU A 258 3.29 -7.01 6.41
C LEU A 258 3.95 -6.82 7.78
N ARG A 259 3.22 -6.24 8.74
CA ARG A 259 3.74 -5.93 10.07
C ARG A 259 3.76 -7.13 11.02
N TRP A 260 2.68 -7.91 11.08
CA TRP A 260 2.47 -8.94 12.12
C TRP A 260 2.21 -10.33 11.56
N GLY A 261 2.24 -10.50 10.24
CA GLY A 261 1.87 -11.75 9.62
C GLY A 261 2.91 -12.86 9.84
N VAL A 262 2.42 -14.09 9.98
CA VAL A 262 3.25 -15.29 10.16
C VAL A 262 3.63 -15.84 8.79
N ALA A 263 4.93 -15.80 8.45
CA ALA A 263 5.44 -16.07 7.10
C ALA A 263 4.87 -17.34 6.43
N GLY A 264 4.80 -18.47 7.15
CA GLY A 264 4.23 -19.71 6.62
C GLY A 264 2.76 -19.55 6.21
N THR A 265 1.95 -18.97 7.10
CA THR A 265 0.52 -18.70 6.83
C THR A 265 0.33 -17.69 5.71
N ILE A 266 1.17 -16.65 5.62
CA ILE A 266 1.11 -15.66 4.52
C ILE A 266 1.31 -16.34 3.16
N ASN A 267 2.25 -17.30 3.07
CA ASN A 267 2.47 -18.03 1.82
C ASN A 267 1.25 -18.88 1.45
N GLU A 268 0.57 -19.51 2.41
CA GLU A 268 -0.69 -20.23 2.15
C GLU A 268 -1.81 -19.30 1.69
N VAL A 269 -1.98 -18.14 2.34
CA VAL A 269 -2.93 -17.10 1.89
C VAL A 269 -2.61 -16.68 0.46
N ARG A 270 -1.33 -16.43 0.15
CA ARG A 270 -0.88 -16.05 -1.20
C ARG A 270 -1.19 -17.14 -2.22
N SER A 271 -0.86 -18.39 -1.94
CA SER A 271 -1.13 -19.52 -2.85
C SER A 271 -2.62 -19.70 -3.11
N SER A 272 -3.46 -19.52 -2.08
CA SER A 272 -4.92 -19.61 -2.21
C SER A 272 -5.51 -18.41 -2.96
N ALA A 273 -4.97 -17.21 -2.76
CA ALA A 273 -5.49 -15.97 -3.32
C ALA A 273 -4.98 -15.67 -4.74
N GLY A 274 -3.75 -16.11 -5.05
CA GLY A 274 -3.02 -15.78 -6.28
C GLY A 274 -3.80 -15.99 -7.57
N PRO A 275 -4.41 -17.17 -7.80
CA PRO A 275 -5.19 -17.44 -9.00
C PRO A 275 -6.29 -16.41 -9.27
N TYR A 276 -6.89 -15.86 -8.22
CA TYR A 276 -7.99 -14.90 -8.36
C TYR A 276 -7.54 -13.48 -8.74
N TYR A 277 -6.27 -13.15 -8.49
CA TYR A 277 -5.73 -11.82 -8.77
C TYR A 277 -4.84 -11.83 -10.01
N TYR A 278 -4.10 -12.91 -10.25
CA TYR A 278 -3.01 -12.93 -11.24
C TYR A 278 -3.21 -13.91 -12.40
N ASP A 279 -4.06 -14.92 -12.29
CA ASP A 279 -4.28 -15.82 -13.43
C ASP A 279 -5.10 -15.08 -14.47
N ILE A 280 -4.44 -14.61 -15.52
CA ILE A 280 -5.11 -14.24 -16.76
C ILE A 280 -5.63 -15.57 -17.30
N PRO A 281 -6.96 -15.81 -17.38
CA PRO A 281 -7.44 -16.96 -18.11
C PRO A 281 -6.76 -16.84 -19.47
N SER A 282 -5.86 -17.77 -19.78
CA SER A 282 -5.21 -17.81 -21.08
C SER A 282 -6.37 -17.75 -22.04
N SER A 283 -6.55 -16.62 -22.70
CA SER A 283 -7.54 -16.50 -23.75
C SER A 283 -7.08 -17.56 -24.72
N GLU A 284 -7.67 -18.75 -24.64
CA GLU A 284 -7.42 -19.80 -25.59
C GLU A 284 -7.68 -19.12 -26.91
N GLU A 285 -6.60 -18.89 -27.64
CA GLU A 285 -6.59 -18.35 -28.97
C GLU A 285 -7.30 -19.38 -29.85
N ASN A 286 -8.61 -19.49 -29.69
CA ASN A 286 -9.52 -19.74 -30.79
C ASN A 286 -9.53 -18.45 -31.62
N SER A 287 -8.36 -18.03 -32.10
CA SER A 287 -8.28 -17.36 -33.37
C SER A 287 -8.84 -18.40 -34.34
N PRO A 288 -10.03 -18.20 -34.89
CA PRO A 288 -10.53 -19.09 -35.93
C PRO A 288 -9.41 -19.14 -36.96
N GLY A 289 -8.96 -20.36 -37.31
CA GLY A 289 -8.06 -20.51 -38.43
C GLY A 289 -8.67 -19.76 -39.60
N ASP A 290 -8.01 -18.68 -40.00
CA ASP A 290 -8.13 -18.19 -41.36
C ASP A 290 -7.60 -19.34 -42.22
N ASP A 291 -8.51 -20.26 -42.55
CA ASP A 291 -8.34 -21.25 -43.60
C ASP A 291 -8.15 -20.44 -44.89
N ASP A 292 -6.88 -20.15 -45.17
CA ASP A 292 -6.41 -19.60 -46.43
C ASP A 292 -7.00 -20.44 -47.57
N LEU A 293 -7.97 -19.82 -48.25
CA LEU A 293 -8.41 -20.20 -49.57
C LEU A 293 -7.22 -20.10 -50.52
N ASN A 294 -6.60 -21.26 -50.73
CA ASN A 294 -5.61 -21.55 -51.74
C ASN A 294 -6.15 -21.26 -53.15
N GLY A 295 -6.00 -20.02 -53.61
CA GLY A 295 -6.23 -19.58 -54.99
C GLY A 295 -4.90 -19.40 -55.70
N GLY A 296 -4.49 -20.42 -56.47
CA GLY A 296 -3.21 -20.45 -57.16
C GLY A 296 -3.01 -19.37 -58.21
N ASN A 297 -1.74 -19.11 -58.52
CA ASN A 297 -1.28 -18.83 -59.88
C ASN A 297 0.21 -19.14 -59.99
N ASN A 298 0.50 -20.19 -60.78
CA ASN A 298 1.78 -20.43 -61.42
C ASN A 298 2.18 -19.22 -62.25
N LEU A 299 3.43 -18.76 -62.15
CA LEU A 299 4.20 -18.36 -63.33
C LEU A 299 5.71 -18.50 -63.05
N ASP A 300 6.33 -19.17 -64.00
CA ASP A 300 7.72 -19.55 -64.15
C ASP A 300 8.75 -18.43 -63.93
N ARG A 301 9.87 -18.76 -63.27
CA ARG A 301 11.17 -18.24 -63.72
C ARG A 301 12.36 -19.09 -63.29
N GLU A 302 13.09 -19.50 -64.31
CA GLU A 302 14.28 -20.34 -64.32
C GLU A 302 15.54 -19.74 -63.67
N SER A 303 16.31 -20.65 -63.06
CA SER A 303 17.76 -20.85 -63.20
C SER A 303 18.77 -20.11 -62.30
N LEU A 304 19.81 -20.91 -62.00
CA LEU A 304 21.20 -20.61 -61.64
C LEU A 304 21.59 -20.62 -60.15
N THR A 305 22.05 -21.78 -59.72
CA THR A 305 23.03 -22.03 -58.64
C THR A 305 24.49 -21.82 -59.13
N PRO A 306 25.55 -21.93 -58.29
CA PRO A 306 25.98 -21.13 -57.14
C PRO A 306 27.48 -20.69 -57.32
N PRO A 307 28.19 -20.09 -56.31
CA PRO A 307 28.97 -20.97 -55.42
C PRO A 307 29.26 -20.45 -53.98
N LYS A 308 29.37 -21.44 -53.07
CA LYS A 308 30.31 -21.62 -51.94
C LYS A 308 31.02 -20.39 -51.35
N GLY A 309 30.75 -20.13 -50.07
CA GLY A 309 31.60 -19.38 -49.15
C GLY A 309 31.62 -20.00 -47.76
N LYS A 310 32.81 -20.33 -47.26
CA LYS A 310 33.11 -20.98 -45.96
C LYS A 310 33.25 -19.93 -44.85
N GLY A 311 32.87 -20.29 -43.61
CA GLY A 311 33.30 -19.59 -42.39
C GLY A 311 32.35 -19.94 -41.23
N LYS A 312 32.69 -20.92 -40.39
CA LYS A 312 33.51 -20.85 -39.16
C LYS A 312 32.72 -20.37 -37.92
N GLU A 313 32.81 -21.22 -36.89
CA GLU A 313 32.74 -20.90 -35.44
C GLU A 313 31.34 -20.44 -34.95
N ARG A 314 30.74 -21.00 -33.90
CA ARG A 314 31.32 -21.31 -32.59
C ARG A 314 30.38 -22.25 -31.83
N ALA A 315 30.97 -23.17 -31.10
CA ALA A 315 30.31 -24.17 -30.29
C ALA A 315 29.83 -23.64 -28.92
N GLN A 316 28.77 -24.29 -28.44
CA GLN A 316 28.57 -24.78 -27.07
C GLN A 316 28.29 -23.81 -25.90
N SER A 317 27.25 -24.24 -25.15
CA SER A 317 27.18 -24.32 -23.68
C SER A 317 26.62 -23.13 -22.91
N SER A 318 25.42 -23.32 -22.36
CA SER A 318 25.21 -23.10 -20.93
C SER A 318 24.20 -24.10 -20.36
N ARG A 319 24.75 -25.10 -19.66
CA ARG A 319 24.06 -25.99 -18.73
C ARG A 319 23.95 -25.29 -17.36
N ALA A 320 22.81 -25.50 -16.71
CA ALA A 320 22.62 -25.76 -15.28
C ALA A 320 23.76 -25.44 -14.28
N ARG A 321 23.44 -24.60 -13.30
CA ARG A 321 23.90 -24.59 -11.90
C ARG A 321 22.93 -23.66 -11.15
N GLY A 322 22.35 -23.96 -10.00
CA GLY A 322 22.72 -24.90 -8.95
C GLY A 322 22.51 -24.15 -7.62
N LYS A 323 21.72 -24.77 -6.73
CA LYS A 323 21.37 -24.36 -5.36
C LYS A 323 22.59 -23.95 -4.52
N GLU A 324 22.34 -23.05 -3.57
CA GLU A 324 22.77 -23.04 -2.14
C GLU A 324 23.11 -21.64 -1.66
N LYS A 325 22.40 -21.18 -0.63
CA LYS A 325 22.98 -20.50 0.54
C LYS A 325 21.92 -20.33 1.63
N GLU A 326 21.90 -21.30 2.53
CA GLU A 326 21.52 -21.07 3.93
C GLU A 326 22.62 -20.26 4.64
N GLY A 327 22.21 -19.50 5.66
CA GLY A 327 23.09 -19.04 6.72
C GLY A 327 23.66 -17.62 6.56
N ARG A 328 22.90 -16.61 7.01
CA ARG A 328 23.55 -15.46 7.64
C ARG A 328 22.72 -14.89 8.79
N THR A 329 23.33 -15.01 9.95
CA THR A 329 23.01 -14.50 11.27
C THR A 329 22.83 -12.97 11.28
N GLN A 330 21.96 -12.54 12.20
CA GLN A 330 21.72 -11.15 12.61
C GLN A 330 23.03 -10.36 12.75
N SER A 331 23.11 -9.23 12.05
CA SER A 331 24.18 -8.24 12.23
C SER A 331 23.57 -6.85 12.32
N GLY A 332 23.72 -6.28 13.52
CA GLY A 332 23.79 -4.86 13.87
C GLY A 332 23.16 -3.82 12.96
N SER A 333 22.14 -3.17 13.49
CA SER A 333 21.62 -1.86 13.11
C SER A 333 22.74 -0.80 13.06
N HIS A 334 23.15 -0.38 11.87
CA HIS A 334 23.99 0.81 11.66
C HIS A 334 23.61 1.59 10.38
N LEU A 335 22.35 1.48 9.97
CA LEU A 335 21.76 2.25 8.88
C LEU A 335 20.59 3.04 9.47
N ASN A 336 20.74 4.37 9.66
CA ASN A 336 19.63 5.34 9.64
C ASN A 336 20.03 6.82 9.74
N THR A 337 21.30 7.19 9.93
CA THR A 337 21.68 8.62 10.03
C THR A 337 21.42 9.42 8.75
N MET A 338 21.63 8.84 7.56
CA MET A 338 21.42 9.56 6.30
C MET A 338 19.93 9.69 5.93
N GLY A 339 19.11 8.73 6.33
CA GLY A 339 17.66 8.76 6.12
C GLY A 339 17.00 9.81 7.02
N GLU A 340 17.33 9.81 8.32
CA GLU A 340 16.88 10.83 9.26
C GLU A 340 17.40 12.22 8.88
N ALA A 341 18.67 12.33 8.45
CA ALA A 341 19.22 13.59 7.96
C ALA A 341 18.50 14.09 6.70
N MET A 342 18.14 13.21 5.76
CA MET A 342 17.36 13.62 4.59
C MET A 342 15.92 13.96 4.91
N GLU A 343 15.29 13.29 5.87
CA GLU A 343 13.96 13.68 6.35
C GLU A 343 14.01 15.07 7.01
N ILE A 344 15.01 15.32 7.85
CA ILE A 344 15.26 16.63 8.47
C ILE A 344 15.56 17.69 7.39
N LEU A 345 16.37 17.38 6.38
CA LEU A 345 16.69 18.29 5.28
C LEU A 345 15.46 18.60 4.41
N MET A 346 14.65 17.58 4.10
CA MET A 346 13.39 17.74 3.37
C MET A 346 12.39 18.59 4.17
N LEU A 347 12.32 18.41 5.48
CA LEU A 347 11.49 19.23 6.38
C LEU A 347 12.00 20.67 6.49
N LEU A 348 13.32 20.87 6.60
CA LEU A 348 13.95 22.20 6.62
C LEU A 348 13.76 22.94 5.29
N TRP A 349 13.74 22.24 4.16
CA TRP A 349 13.51 22.83 2.85
C TRP A 349 12.01 23.05 2.54
N ALA A 350 11.11 22.29 3.17
CA ALA A 350 9.67 22.41 2.99
C ALA A 350 9.04 23.58 3.77
N HIS A 351 9.77 24.25 4.67
CA HIS A 351 9.31 25.44 5.38
C HIS A 351 9.85 26.73 4.74
N PRO A 352 9.14 27.36 3.78
CA PRO A 352 9.36 28.78 3.54
C PRO A 352 8.93 29.51 4.81
N ARG A 353 9.84 30.28 5.43
CA ARG A 353 9.52 31.13 6.57
C ARG A 353 8.37 32.07 6.19
N SER A 354 7.16 31.70 6.58
CA SER A 354 5.99 32.56 6.46
C SER A 354 6.11 33.66 7.51
N GLY A 355 6.77 34.77 7.17
CA GLY A 355 6.96 35.82 8.16
C GLY A 355 7.79 37.03 7.76
N HIS A 356 7.57 37.63 6.58
CA HIS A 356 7.48 39.09 6.37
C HIS A 356 7.54 39.39 4.86
N ARG A 357 6.53 40.09 4.34
CA ARG A 357 6.66 40.87 3.11
C ARG A 357 7.59 42.06 3.42
N GLY A 358 8.90 41.81 3.35
CA GLY A 358 9.93 42.84 3.24
C GLY A 358 10.42 42.92 1.78
N ASP A 359 10.98 44.06 1.41
CA ASP A 359 11.38 44.45 0.05
C ASP A 359 12.05 43.36 -0.80
N PRO A 360 11.79 43.32 -2.12
CA PRO A 360 12.39 42.36 -3.06
C PRO A 360 13.91 42.47 -3.23
N SER A 361 14.60 43.39 -2.54
CA SER A 361 16.06 43.52 -2.58
C SER A 361 16.79 42.67 -1.53
N SER A 362 16.11 42.08 -0.53
CA SER A 362 16.78 41.30 0.53
C SER A 362 16.86 39.78 0.25
N THR A 363 16.12 39.28 -0.74
CA THR A 363 15.99 37.83 -1.00
C THR A 363 17.23 37.19 -1.63
N GLN A 364 18.15 37.96 -2.20
CA GLN A 364 19.36 37.40 -2.81
C GLN A 364 20.49 37.21 -1.79
N GLU A 365 20.73 38.21 -0.93
CA GLU A 365 21.73 38.09 0.16
C GLU A 365 21.37 37.00 1.18
N GLU A 366 20.09 36.82 1.50
CA GLU A 366 19.67 35.77 2.45
C GLU A 366 19.80 34.36 1.87
N ASN A 367 19.55 34.19 0.57
CA ASN A 367 19.76 32.90 -0.11
C ASN A 367 21.24 32.54 -0.21
N ASP A 368 22.10 33.54 -0.45
CA ASP A 368 23.55 33.34 -0.50
C ASP A 368 24.11 33.01 0.89
N GLN A 369 23.64 33.68 1.97
CA GLN A 369 24.01 33.32 3.34
C GLN A 369 23.56 31.92 3.75
N SER A 370 22.38 31.48 3.30
CA SER A 370 21.87 30.14 3.63
C SER A 370 22.66 29.05 2.90
N ARG A 371 23.09 29.30 1.64
CA ARG A 371 24.00 28.41 0.90
C ARG A 371 25.38 28.33 1.53
N ASP A 372 25.92 29.46 1.97
CA ASP A 372 27.25 29.50 2.61
C ASP A 372 27.27 28.74 3.95
N LYS A 373 26.19 28.80 4.74
CA LYS A 373 26.07 28.02 5.99
C LYS A 373 26.03 26.52 5.73
N VAL A 374 25.32 26.07 4.69
CA VAL A 374 25.27 24.66 4.30
C VAL A 374 26.64 24.18 3.80
N ASN A 375 27.30 24.98 2.96
CA ASN A 375 28.65 24.67 2.46
C ASN A 375 29.69 24.63 3.59
N THR A 376 29.61 25.54 4.56
CA THR A 376 30.51 25.57 5.73
C THR A 376 30.32 24.32 6.60
N TRP A 377 29.08 23.88 6.79
CA TRP A 377 28.78 22.66 7.54
C TRP A 377 29.28 21.40 6.82
N LEU A 378 29.13 21.33 5.49
CA LEU A 378 29.63 20.20 4.68
C LEU A 378 31.15 20.08 4.68
N GLN A 379 31.89 21.18 4.84
CA GLN A 379 33.36 21.18 4.93
C GLN A 379 33.90 20.89 6.34
N ALA A 380 33.04 20.90 7.36
CA ALA A 380 33.42 20.65 8.75
C ALA A 380 33.27 19.18 9.18
N GLN A 381 32.86 18.30 8.26
CA GLN A 381 32.90 16.83 8.40
C GLN A 381 34.05 16.26 7.58
#